data_AF-A0A952H621-F1
#
_entry.id   AF-A0A952H621-F1
#
_cell.length_a   1.000
_cell.length_b   1.000
_cell.length_c   1.000
_cell.angle_alpha   90.00
_cell.angle_beta   90.00
_cell.angle_gamma   90.00
#
_symmetry.space_group_name_H-M   'P 1'
#
loop_
_entity.id
_entity.type
_entity.pdbx_description
1 polymer ?
#
loop_
_entity_poly.entity_id
_entity_poly.type
_entity_poly.pdbx_seq_one_letter_code
_entity_poly.pdbx_strand_id
1 'polypeptide(L)' 'MTVFYWLMGLLIVGTFCPSALYMGIYVFTGEDEALQRARKLWGFLRLFTLLAFNVTLWGHVVVAAWQLFH' A
#
# COMPACT_ATOMS: atom_id res chain seq x y z
N MET A 1 -10.51 14.81 0.22
CA MET A 1 -10.78 13.38 0.50
C MET A 1 -10.72 12.51 -0.75
N THR A 2 -11.49 12.79 -1.82
CA THR A 2 -11.53 11.95 -3.04
C THR A 2 -10.19 11.78 -3.75
N VAL A 3 -9.42 12.85 -3.92
CA VAL A 3 -8.08 12.79 -4.55
C VAL A 3 -7.11 11.93 -3.74
N PHE A 4 -7.16 12.03 -2.40
CA PHE A 4 -6.33 11.23 -1.51
C PHE A 4 -6.67 9.75 -1.59
N TYR A 5 -7.96 9.38 -1.57
CA TYR A 5 -8.39 7.99 -1.73
C TYR A 5 -8.03 7.41 -3.10
N TRP A 6 -8.14 8.20 -4.16
CA TRP A 6 -7.70 7.79 -5.50
C TRP A 6 -6.20 7.55 -5.57
N LEU A 7 -5.40 8.47 -5.01
CA LEU A 7 -3.95 8.34 -4.96
C LEU A 7 -3.52 7.12 -4.14
N MET A 8 -4.23 6.86 -3.03
CA MET A 8 -4.04 5.67 -2.21
C MET A 8 -4.38 4.38 -2.96
N GLY A 9 -5.54 4.34 -3.61
CA GLY A 9 -5.97 3.20 -4.41
C GLY A 9 -4.98 2.91 -5.54
N LEU A 10 -4.49 3.95 -6.23
CA LEU A 10 -3.50 3.81 -7.30
C LEU A 10 -2.17 3.26 -6.77
N LEU A 11 -1.70 3.75 -5.61
CA LEU A 11 -0.50 3.26 -4.95
C LEU A 11 -0.63 1.80 -4.52
N ILE A 12 -1.75 1.43 -3.89
CA ILE A 12 -2.02 0.06 -3.45
C ILE A 12 -2.08 -0.86 -4.66
N VAL A 13 -2.88 -0.54 -5.69
CA VAL A 13 -3.00 -1.38 -6.89
C VAL A 13 -1.65 -1.47 -7.61
N GLY A 14 -0.94 -0.35 -7.75
CA GLY A 14 0.36 -0.26 -8.42
C GLY A 14 1.49 -1.01 -7.71
N THR A 15 1.35 -1.33 -6.42
CA THR A 15 2.33 -2.14 -5.68
C THR A 15 1.84 -3.57 -5.38
N PHE A 16 0.54 -3.75 -5.16
CA PHE A 16 -0.08 -5.03 -4.83
C PHE A 16 -0.18 -5.94 -6.05
N CYS A 17 -0.66 -5.45 -7.20
CA CYS A 17 -0.72 -6.25 -8.42
C CYS A 17 0.64 -6.82 -8.85
N PRO A 18 1.72 -6.01 -8.97
CA PRO A 18 3.02 -6.56 -9.33
C PRO A 18 3.57 -7.50 -8.26
N SER A 19 3.36 -7.21 -6.96
CA SER A 19 3.78 -8.13 -5.90
C SER A 19 3.06 -9.49 -5.98
N ALA A 20 1.74 -9.49 -6.22
CA ALA A 20 0.95 -10.70 -6.35
C ALA A 20 1.33 -11.50 -7.61
N LEU A 21 1.62 -10.81 -8.73
CA LEU A 21 2.11 -11.44 -9.96
C LEU A 21 3.45 -12.14 -9.75
N TYR A 22 4.44 -11.46 -9.15
CA TYR A 22 5.75 -12.09 -8.88
C TYR A 22 5.65 -13.24 -7.88
N MET A 23 4.75 -13.16 -6.90
CA MET A 23 4.50 -14.26 -5.98
C MET A 23 3.82 -15.45 -6.67
N GLY A 24 2.90 -15.18 -7.60
CA GLY A 24 2.31 -16.21 -8.46
C GLY A 24 3.36 -16.91 -9.33
N ILE A 25 4.23 -16.13 -9.99
CA ILE A 25 5.34 -16.68 -10.78
C ILE A 25 6.20 -17.60 -9.89
N TYR A 26 6.59 -17.16 -8.69
CA TYR A 26 7.34 -18.03 -7.78
C TYR A 26 6.63 -19.35 -7.46
N VAL A 27 5.32 -19.32 -7.20
CA VAL A 27 4.54 -20.54 -6.89
C VAL A 27 4.55 -21.53 -8.05
N PHE A 28 4.56 -21.05 -9.30
CA PHE A 28 4.54 -21.90 -10.49
C PHE A 28 5.93 -22.31 -10.98
N THR A 29 6.96 -21.47 -10.84
CA THR A 29 8.31 -21.74 -11.37
C THR A 29 9.31 -22.24 -10.31
N GLY A 30 9.09 -21.95 -9.03
CA GLY A 30 10.01 -22.29 -7.94
C GLY A 30 11.34 -21.51 -7.92
N GLU A 31 11.52 -20.52 -8.80
CA GLU A 31 12.76 -19.74 -8.87
C GLU A 31 12.92 -18.76 -7.71
N ASP A 32 13.99 -18.92 -6.93
CA ASP A 32 14.28 -18.05 -5.77
C ASP A 32 14.54 -16.57 -6.15
N GLU A 33 14.96 -16.28 -7.39
CA GLU A 33 15.08 -14.90 -7.87
C GLU A 33 13.73 -14.19 -7.95
N ALA A 34 12.67 -14.91 -8.35
CA ALA A 34 11.31 -14.39 -8.37
C ALA A 34 10.80 -14.11 -6.94
N LEU A 35 11.15 -14.98 -5.99
CA LEU A 35 10.83 -14.80 -4.57
C LEU A 35 11.50 -13.57 -3.96
N GLN A 36 12.77 -13.31 -4.29
CA GLN A 36 13.48 -12.13 -3.79
C GLN A 36 12.85 -10.83 -4.33
N ARG A 37 12.46 -10.80 -5.60
CA ARG A 37 11.78 -9.65 -6.20
C ARG A 37 10.38 -9.45 -5.60
N ALA A 38 9.61 -10.54 -5.44
CA ALA A 38 8.31 -10.51 -4.78
C ALA A 38 8.42 -9.97 -3.34
N ARG A 39 9.44 -10.40 -2.58
CA ARG A 39 9.63 -10.00 -1.19
C ARG A 39 9.99 -8.53 -1.03
N LYS A 40 10.81 -7.97 -1.94
CA LYS A 40 11.09 -6.53 -1.98
C LYS A 40 9.83 -5.71 -2.28
N LEU A 41 9.06 -6.12 -3.29
CA LEU A 41 7.80 -5.46 -3.65
C LEU A 41 6.77 -5.54 -2.52
N TRP A 42 6.67 -6.68 -1.86
CA TRP A 42 5.81 -6.88 -0.70
C TRP A 42 6.21 -6.00 0.50
N GLY A 43 7.51 -5.87 0.77
CA GLY A 43 8.03 -4.97 1.81
C GLY A 43 7.68 -3.51 1.53
N PHE A 44 7.85 -3.08 0.28
CA PHE A 44 7.51 -1.72 -0.16
C PHE A 44 6.01 -1.45 -0.06
N LEU A 45 5.18 -2.36 -0.56
CA LEU A 45 3.72 -2.35 -0.42
C LEU A 45 3.33 -2.21 1.06
N ARG A 46 3.90 -3.03 1.95
CA ARG A 46 3.55 -3.03 3.37
C ARG A 46 3.89 -1.70 4.04
N LEU A 47 5.07 -1.14 3.76
CA LEU A 47 5.48 0.17 4.27
C LEU A 47 4.54 1.28 3.77
N PHE A 48 4.27 1.33 2.46
CA PHE A 48 3.40 2.37 1.88
C PHE A 48 1.95 2.24 2.35
N THR A 49 1.44 1.01 2.48
CA THR A 49 0.08 0.77 2.98
C THR A 49 -0.06 1.21 4.44
N LEU A 50 0.92 0.86 5.29
CA LEU A 50 0.92 1.29 6.70
C LEU A 50 1.06 2.81 6.84
N LEU A 51 1.99 3.42 6.09
CA LEU A 51 2.21 4.86 6.13
C LEU A 51 0.95 5.60 5.70
N ALA A 52 0.34 5.18 4.60
CA ALA A 52 -0.83 5.86 4.10
C ALA A 52 -2.07 5.61 4.96
N PHE A 53 -2.24 4.42 5.53
CA PHE A 53 -3.26 4.18 6.54
C PHE A 53 -3.10 5.13 7.73
N ASN A 54 -1.86 5.29 8.22
CA ASN A 54 -1.55 6.21 9.31
C ASN A 54 -1.88 7.68 8.96
N VAL A 55 -1.46 8.13 7.77
CA VAL A 55 -1.77 9.49 7.27
C VAL A 55 -3.27 9.71 7.12
N THR A 56 -4.01 8.70 6.64
CA THR A 56 -5.47 8.78 6.50
C THR A 56 -6.14 8.97 7.86
N LEU A 57 -5.71 8.18 8.84
CA LEU A 57 -6.30 8.15 10.17
C LEU A 57 -6.03 9.46 10.90
N TRP A 58 -4.79 9.93 10.90
CA TRP A 58 -4.45 11.23 11.48
C TRP A 58 -5.08 12.40 10.72
N GLY A 59 -5.22 12.31 9.40
CA GLY A 59 -5.94 13.30 8.60
C GLY A 59 -7.39 13.47 9.05
N HIS A 60 -8.10 12.37 9.30
CA HIS A 60 -9.45 12.40 9.86
C HIS A 60 -9.48 12.93 11.29
N VAL A 61 -8.53 12.53 12.14
CA VAL A 61 -8.43 13.02 13.52
C VAL A 61 -8.23 14.54 13.56
N VAL A 62 -7.35 15.08 12.72
CA VAL A 62 -7.09 16.54 12.66
C VAL A 62 -8.32 17.29 12.15
N VAL A 63 -8.98 16.81 11.11
CA VAL A 63 -10.20 17.45 10.58
C VAL A 63 -11.34 17.38 11.60
N ALA A 64 -11.52 16.24 12.27
CA ALA A 64 -12.54 16.07 13.31
C ALA A 64 -12.26 16.96 14.52
N ALA A 65 -11.00 17.06 14.96
CA ALA A 65 -10.60 17.97 16.03
C ALA A 65 -10.88 19.43 15.63
N TRP A 66 -10.55 19.83 14.40
CA TRP A 66 -10.83 21.18 13.91
C TRP A 66 -12.32 21.50 13.92
N GLN A 67 -13.19 20.57 13.50
CA GLN A 67 -14.65 20.73 13.56
C GLN A 67 -15.22 20.76 14.98
N LEU A 68 -14.48 20.25 15.96
CA LEU A 68 -14.92 20.22 17.35
C LEU A 68 -14.53 21.50 18.12
N PHE A 69 -13.42 22.13 17.70
CA PHE A 69 -12.91 23.37 18.30
C PHE A 69 -13.31 24.64 17.53
N HIS A 70 -13.96 24.54 16.38
CA HIS A 70 -14.46 25.65 15.57
C HIS A 70 -15.93 25.44 15.22
#